data_AF-A0A5N9AEC2-F1
#
_entry.id   AF-A0A5N9AEC2-F1
#
_cell.length_a   1.000
_cell.length_b   1.000
_cell.length_c   1.000
_cell.angle_alpha   90.00
_cell.angle_beta   90.00
_cell.angle_gamma   90.00
#
_symmetry.space_group_name_H-M   'P 1'
#
loop_
_entity.id
_entity.type
_entity.pdbx_description
1 polymer ?
#
loop_
_entity_poly.entity_id
_entity_poly.type
_entity_poly.pdbx_seq_one_letter_code
_entity_poly.pdbx_strand_id
1 'polypeptide(L)'
;MGANFCMAKFPRFTFNEARKGEFRQTLESMTEDDKEYLRDCYYFDDESDSLVIEDMLQVIEEASDLVTRETGEWSEYDENGNTVYLTYSGGMSWGDNPTEAYLTLDKASYLESVYNLAMKFSAEDRA
;
A
#
# COMPACT_ATOMS: atom_id res chain seq x y z
N MET A 1 26.18 -5.94 17.47
CA MET A 1 24.88 -5.24 17.51
C MET A 1 24.31 -5.33 16.11
N GLY A 2 23.14 -5.95 15.94
CA GLY A 2 22.52 -6.09 14.62
C GLY A 2 22.02 -4.74 14.12
N ALA A 3 22.24 -4.42 12.85
CA ALA A 3 21.57 -3.31 12.22
C ALA A 3 20.09 -3.68 12.09
N ASN A 4 19.22 -2.86 12.67
CA ASN A 4 17.79 -2.96 12.41
C ASN A 4 17.52 -2.25 11.08
N PHE A 5 16.58 -2.75 10.28
CA PHE A 5 16.20 -2.15 9.00
C PHE A 5 14.68 -2.07 8.88
N CYS A 6 14.19 -1.05 8.17
CA CYS A 6 12.78 -0.93 7.79
C CYS A 6 12.59 -1.30 6.31
N MET A 7 11.46 -1.93 6.00
CA MET A 7 11.05 -2.32 4.64
C MET A 7 9.54 -2.12 4.52
N ALA A 8 9.08 -1.63 3.37
CA ALA A 8 7.67 -1.55 3.03
C ALA A 8 7.43 -2.34 1.74
N LYS A 9 6.26 -2.98 1.62
CA LYS A 9 5.89 -3.76 0.44
C LYS A 9 4.42 -3.58 0.08
N PHE A 10 4.11 -3.67 -1.21
CA PHE A 10 2.73 -3.61 -1.70
C PHE A 10 2.54 -4.54 -2.90
N PRO A 11 1.37 -5.19 -3.06
CA PRO A 11 1.10 -6.08 -4.18
C PRO A 11 1.08 -5.33 -5.51
N ARG A 12 1.63 -5.97 -6.55
CA ARG A 12 1.57 -5.48 -7.93
C ARG A 12 0.32 -5.97 -8.63
N PHE A 13 -0.43 -5.06 -9.23
CA PHE A 13 -1.64 -5.36 -9.99
C PHE A 13 -1.98 -4.20 -10.92
N THR A 14 -2.84 -4.46 -11.90
CA THR A 14 -3.34 -3.46 -12.84
C THR A 14 -4.41 -2.61 -12.17
N PHE A 15 -4.12 -1.34 -11.89
CA PHE A 15 -5.11 -0.40 -11.38
C PHE A 15 -6.04 0.06 -12.50
N ASN A 16 -7.33 -0.27 -12.42
CA ASN A 16 -8.34 0.09 -13.42
C ASN A 16 -9.60 0.64 -12.75
N GLU A 17 -10.53 1.21 -13.52
CA GLU A 17 -11.74 1.86 -12.98
C GLU A 17 -12.63 0.95 -12.13
N ALA A 18 -12.73 -0.35 -12.47
CA ALA A 18 -13.51 -1.29 -11.66
C ALA A 18 -12.86 -1.51 -10.29
N ARG A 19 -11.55 -1.74 -10.26
CA ARG A 19 -10.76 -1.92 -9.04
C ARG A 19 -10.70 -0.65 -8.21
N LYS A 20 -10.59 0.53 -8.84
CA LYS A 20 -10.71 1.85 -8.19
C LYS A 20 -12.03 1.98 -7.45
N GLY A 21 -13.13 1.51 -8.04
CA GLY A 21 -14.44 1.43 -7.40
C GLY A 21 -14.45 0.55 -6.15
N GLU A 22 -13.83 -0.64 -6.21
CA GLU A 22 -13.70 -1.54 -5.06
C GLU A 22 -12.86 -0.91 -3.93
N PHE A 23 -11.69 -0.34 -4.25
CA PHE A 23 -10.86 0.35 -3.24
C PHE A 23 -11.58 1.54 -2.62
N ARG A 24 -12.31 2.33 -3.42
CA ARG A 24 -13.10 3.45 -2.91
C ARG A 24 -14.15 2.96 -1.92
N GLN A 25 -14.87 1.90 -2.25
CA GLN A 25 -15.86 1.33 -1.34
C GLN A 25 -15.22 0.83 -0.04
N THR A 26 -14.04 0.20 -0.12
CA THR A 26 -13.26 -0.21 1.06
C THR A 26 -12.90 0.98 1.94
N LEU A 27 -12.42 2.08 1.34
CA LEU A 27 -12.03 3.30 2.05
C LEU A 27 -13.25 4.04 2.64
N GLU A 28 -14.37 4.11 1.92
CA GLU A 28 -15.62 4.70 2.44
C GLU A 28 -16.21 3.90 3.61
N SER A 29 -15.89 2.61 3.69
CA SER A 29 -16.37 1.69 4.73
C SER A 29 -15.42 1.59 5.94
N MET A 30 -14.36 2.40 5.99
CA MET A 30 -13.42 2.43 7.11
C MET A 30 -14.11 2.77 8.42
N THR A 31 -13.63 2.17 9.51
CA THR A 31 -14.06 2.56 10.85
C THR A 31 -13.52 3.95 11.20
N GLU A 32 -14.14 4.63 12.18
CA GLU A 32 -13.62 5.91 12.64
C GLU A 32 -12.21 5.77 13.25
N ASP A 33 -11.93 4.65 13.92
CA ASP A 33 -10.59 4.34 14.45
C ASP A 33 -9.55 4.23 13.32
N ASP A 34 -9.88 3.56 12.21
CA ASP A 34 -8.98 3.47 11.04
C ASP A 34 -8.73 4.84 10.40
N LYS A 35 -9.78 5.68 10.32
CA LYS A 35 -9.67 7.04 9.78
C LYS A 35 -8.83 7.95 10.67
N GLU A 36 -9.04 7.88 11.98
CA GLU A 36 -8.24 8.63 12.97
C GLU A 36 -6.78 8.19 12.88
N TYR A 37 -6.52 6.89 12.84
CA TYR A 37 -5.17 6.35 12.75
C TYR A 37 -4.45 6.75 11.45
N LEU A 38 -5.16 6.73 10.31
CA LEU A 38 -4.63 7.24 9.04
C LEU A 38 -4.28 8.72 9.11
N ARG A 39 -5.15 9.53 9.73
CA ARG A 39 -4.91 10.97 9.90
C ARG A 39 -3.67 11.23 10.72
N ASP A 40 -3.57 10.60 11.89
CA ASP A 40 -2.44 10.75 12.81
C ASP A 40 -1.08 10.47 12.14
N CYS A 41 -1.06 9.56 11.16
CA CYS A 41 0.18 9.13 10.53
C CYS A 41 0.51 9.82 9.20
N TYR A 42 -0.49 10.19 8.39
CA TYR A 42 -0.25 10.62 7.00
C TYR A 42 -0.94 11.90 6.59
N TYR A 43 -1.83 12.46 7.41
CA TYR A 43 -2.62 13.63 7.05
C TYR A 43 -2.67 14.62 8.21
N PHE A 44 -3.34 15.74 8.01
CA PHE A 44 -3.65 16.68 9.10
C PHE A 44 -5.09 16.48 9.57
N ASP A 45 -5.34 16.70 10.86
CA ASP A 45 -6.66 16.51 11.48
C ASP A 45 -7.79 17.33 10.82
N ASP A 46 -7.46 18.43 10.13
CA ASP A 46 -8.40 19.29 9.44
C ASP A 46 -8.76 18.83 8.01
N GLU A 47 -8.12 17.78 7.49
CA GLU A 47 -8.45 17.22 6.19
C GLU A 47 -9.77 16.44 6.20
N SER A 48 -10.65 16.77 5.25
CA SER A 48 -11.93 16.08 5.07
C SER A 48 -11.75 14.64 4.61
N ASP A 49 -12.65 13.73 5.03
CA ASP A 49 -12.67 12.32 4.60
C ASP A 49 -12.54 12.15 3.08
N SER A 50 -13.21 12.99 2.28
CA SER A 50 -13.16 12.88 0.83
C SER A 50 -11.76 13.12 0.25
N LEU A 51 -10.99 14.04 0.85
CA LEU A 51 -9.62 14.31 0.41
C LEU A 51 -8.70 13.15 0.77
N VAL A 52 -8.82 12.62 1.99
CA VAL A 52 -8.09 11.44 2.46
C VAL A 52 -8.36 10.24 1.54
N ILE A 53 -9.61 10.01 1.14
CA ILE A 53 -9.98 8.91 0.24
C ILE A 53 -9.37 9.10 -1.15
N GLU A 54 -9.46 10.28 -1.76
CA GLU A 54 -8.87 10.51 -3.09
C GLU A 54 -7.35 10.36 -3.07
N ASP A 55 -6.68 10.88 -2.05
CA ASP A 55 -5.22 10.76 -1.91
C ASP A 55 -4.80 9.29 -1.71
N MET A 56 -5.53 8.55 -0.87
CA MET A 56 -5.30 7.10 -0.72
C MET A 56 -5.46 6.35 -2.05
N LEU A 57 -6.48 6.69 -2.87
CA LEU A 57 -6.64 6.07 -4.18
C LEU A 57 -5.47 6.35 -5.11
N GLN A 58 -4.95 7.58 -5.10
CA GLN A 58 -3.76 7.94 -5.86
C GLN A 58 -2.52 7.16 -5.37
N VAL A 59 -2.33 7.07 -4.05
CA VAL A 59 -1.22 6.33 -3.45
C VAL A 59 -1.28 4.84 -3.81
N ILE A 60 -2.48 4.23 -3.80
CA ILE A 60 -2.66 2.83 -4.21
C ILE A 60 -2.34 2.64 -5.69
N GLU A 61 -2.79 3.56 -6.56
CA GLU A 61 -2.48 3.55 -7.99
C GLU A 61 -0.96 3.60 -8.22
N GLU A 62 -0.27 4.55 -7.59
CA GLU A 62 1.18 4.70 -7.68
C GLU A 62 1.93 3.46 -7.14
N ALA A 63 1.51 2.93 -5.99
CA ALA A 63 2.13 1.76 -5.37
C ALA A 63 1.98 0.48 -6.21
N SER A 64 0.85 0.32 -6.91
CA SER A 64 0.49 -0.89 -7.65
C SER A 64 1.45 -1.25 -8.79
N ASP A 65 2.15 -0.26 -9.36
CA ASP A 65 3.12 -0.45 -10.43
C ASP A 65 4.44 0.29 -10.16
N LEU A 66 4.73 0.62 -8.90
CA LEU A 66 5.91 1.38 -8.53
C LEU A 66 7.20 0.66 -8.98
N VAL A 67 8.00 1.32 -9.82
CA VAL A 67 9.31 0.83 -10.25
C VAL A 67 10.30 1.97 -10.20
N THR A 68 11.22 1.90 -9.24
CA THR A 68 12.34 2.84 -9.12
C THR A 68 13.64 2.06 -8.89
N ARG A 69 14.76 2.76 -8.85
CA ARG A 69 16.07 2.17 -8.49
C ARG A 69 16.12 1.62 -7.05
N GLU A 70 15.16 2.02 -6.20
CA GLU A 70 15.12 1.72 -4.75
C GLU A 70 14.14 0.59 -4.42
N THR A 71 13.40 0.12 -5.43
CA THR A 71 12.44 -0.97 -5.30
C THR A 71 12.96 -2.25 -5.91
N GLY A 72 12.58 -3.39 -5.32
CA GLY A 72 12.72 -4.71 -5.90
C GLY A 72 11.37 -5.40 -6.02
N GLU A 73 11.37 -6.54 -6.72
CA GLU A 73 10.21 -7.41 -6.85
C GLU A 73 10.45 -8.73 -6.13
N TRP A 74 9.43 -9.22 -5.45
CA TRP A 74 9.45 -10.51 -4.77
C TRP A 74 8.11 -11.22 -4.96
N SER A 75 8.11 -12.54 -5.03
CA SER A 75 6.89 -13.34 -5.15
C SER A 75 6.58 -14.07 -3.84
N GLU A 76 5.32 -14.06 -3.42
CA GLU A 76 4.83 -14.80 -2.25
C GLU A 76 3.58 -15.61 -2.63
N TYR A 77 3.10 -16.43 -1.69
CA TYR A 77 1.84 -17.15 -1.84
C TYR A 77 0.76 -16.45 -1.01
N ASP A 78 -0.42 -16.24 -1.59
CA ASP A 78 -1.60 -15.83 -0.84
C ASP A 78 -2.15 -17.00 0.02
N GLU A 79 -3.20 -16.72 0.80
CA GLU A 79 -3.87 -17.72 1.66
C GLU A 79 -4.48 -18.92 0.89
N ASN A 80 -4.71 -18.76 -0.41
CA ASN A 80 -5.27 -19.77 -1.29
C ASN A 80 -4.18 -20.54 -2.08
N GLY A 81 -2.91 -20.19 -1.89
CA GLY A 81 -1.77 -20.80 -2.59
C GLY A 81 -1.53 -20.22 -3.99
N ASN A 82 -2.19 -19.12 -4.36
CA ASN A 82 -1.90 -18.42 -5.62
C ASN A 82 -0.59 -17.65 -5.48
N THR A 83 0.17 -17.55 -6.57
CA THR A 83 1.38 -16.72 -6.60
C THR A 83 1.00 -15.27 -6.76
N VAL A 84 1.44 -14.42 -5.84
CA VAL A 84 1.32 -12.96 -5.90
C VAL A 84 2.70 -12.33 -6.09
N TYR A 85 2.74 -11.17 -6.75
CA TYR A 85 3.96 -10.40 -6.93
C TYR A 85 3.86 -9.12 -6.13
N LEU A 86 4.93 -8.78 -5.41
CA LEU A 86 4.98 -7.61 -4.55
C LEU A 86 6.16 -6.74 -4.97
N THR A 87 5.94 -5.43 -4.95
CA THR A 87 7.01 -4.44 -4.93
C THR A 87 7.43 -4.24 -3.48
N TYR A 88 8.72 -4.24 -3.21
CA TYR A 88 9.25 -3.86 -1.90
C TYR A 88 10.28 -2.74 -2.02
N SER A 89 10.34 -1.85 -1.04
CA SER A 89 11.46 -0.91 -0.84
C SER A 89 12.42 -1.48 0.20
N GLY A 90 13.73 -1.31 -0.04
CA GLY A 90 14.76 -1.97 0.77
C GLY A 90 15.24 -1.17 1.98
N GLY A 91 15.56 -1.90 3.06
CA GLY A 91 16.83 -1.82 3.81
C GLY A 91 17.27 -0.47 4.38
N MET A 92 16.36 0.38 4.83
CA MET A 92 16.73 1.65 5.46
C MET A 92 17.18 1.41 6.90
N SER A 93 18.34 1.95 7.30
CA SER A 93 18.80 1.83 8.68
C SER A 93 17.94 2.69 9.60
N TRP A 94 17.84 2.33 10.87
CA TRP A 94 17.14 3.19 11.83
C TRP A 94 17.84 4.56 11.93
N GLY A 95 17.10 5.62 11.61
CA GLY A 95 17.59 6.99 11.57
C GLY A 95 17.89 7.51 10.17
N ASP A 96 17.87 6.66 9.14
CA ASP A 96 17.83 7.13 7.76
C ASP A 96 16.44 7.77 7.50
N ASN A 97 16.41 8.86 6.74
CA ASN A 97 15.14 9.42 6.29
C ASN A 97 14.45 8.44 5.34
N PRO A 98 13.14 8.23 5.47
CA PRO A 98 12.41 7.36 4.57
C PRO A 98 12.47 7.87 3.14
N THR A 99 12.65 6.97 2.17
CA THR A 99 12.58 7.33 0.75
C THR A 99 11.13 7.49 0.30
N GLU A 100 10.92 8.18 -0.82
CA GLU A 100 9.59 8.34 -1.41
C GLU A 100 8.95 6.97 -1.71
N ALA A 101 9.74 6.04 -2.26
CA ALA A 101 9.25 4.69 -2.53
C ALA A 101 8.85 3.92 -1.26
N TYR A 102 9.57 4.12 -0.15
CA TYR A 102 9.15 3.58 1.13
C TYR A 102 7.82 4.17 1.57
N LEU A 103 7.69 5.50 1.58
CA LEU A 103 6.48 6.19 2.04
C LEU A 103 5.25 5.79 1.21
N THR A 104 5.37 5.70 -0.12
CA THR A 104 4.28 5.28 -1.00
C THR A 104 3.83 3.85 -0.69
N LEU A 105 4.77 2.90 -0.56
CA LEU A 105 4.43 1.51 -0.27
C LEU A 105 3.88 1.34 1.15
N ASP A 106 4.49 2.01 2.13
CA ASP A 106 4.09 1.96 3.55
C ASP A 106 2.66 2.48 3.72
N LYS A 107 2.38 3.67 3.16
CA LYS A 107 1.06 4.29 3.18
C LYS A 107 0.01 3.44 2.45
N ALA A 108 0.31 2.90 1.27
CA ALA A 108 -0.60 2.01 0.55
C ALA A 108 -0.91 0.73 1.32
N SER A 109 0.08 0.18 2.03
CA SER A 109 -0.03 -1.06 2.81
C SER A 109 -0.66 -0.89 4.20
N TYR A 110 -0.89 0.35 4.61
CA TYR A 110 -1.19 0.69 6.00
C TYR A 110 -2.50 0.09 6.51
N LEU A 111 -3.51 -0.02 5.65
CA LEU A 111 -4.79 -0.65 5.97
C LEU A 111 -4.81 -2.09 5.50
N GLU A 112 -5.08 -3.02 6.43
CA GLU A 112 -5.18 -4.44 6.12
C GLU A 112 -6.24 -4.75 5.05
N SER A 113 -7.38 -4.06 5.10
CA SER A 113 -8.46 -4.23 4.11
C SER A 113 -8.05 -3.84 2.69
N VAL A 114 -7.26 -2.76 2.55
CA VAL A 114 -6.69 -2.32 1.27
C VAL A 114 -5.63 -3.32 0.80
N TYR A 115 -4.73 -3.73 1.70
CA TYR A 115 -3.67 -4.67 1.36
C TYR A 115 -4.22 -6.03 0.89
N ASN A 116 -5.23 -6.56 1.56
CA ASN A 116 -5.88 -7.82 1.19
C ASN A 116 -6.58 -7.74 -0.17
N LEU A 117 -7.22 -6.62 -0.48
CA LEU A 117 -7.82 -6.40 -1.80
C LEU A 117 -6.75 -6.33 -2.91
N ALA A 118 -5.62 -5.67 -2.65
CA ALA A 118 -4.49 -5.63 -3.57
C ALA A 118 -3.87 -7.02 -3.81
N MET A 119 -3.77 -7.85 -2.77
CA MET A 119 -3.30 -9.24 -2.88
C MET A 119 -4.19 -10.06 -3.81
N LYS A 120 -5.51 -9.97 -3.65
CA LYS A 120 -6.50 -10.63 -4.53
C LYS A 120 -6.29 -10.23 -5.99
N PHE A 121 -6.19 -8.93 -6.28
CA PHE A 121 -6.00 -8.45 -7.65
C PHE A 121 -4.64 -8.85 -8.24
N SER A 122 -3.59 -8.89 -7.42
CA SER A 122 -2.28 -9.39 -7.84
C SER A 122 -2.34 -10.86 -8.27
N ALA A 123 -3.07 -11.70 -7.51
CA ALA A 123 -3.27 -13.10 -7.86
C ALA A 123 -4.07 -13.25 -9.16
N GLU A 124 -5.16 -12.49 -9.32
CA GLU A 124 -6.02 -12.52 -10.52
C GLU A 124 -5.27 -12.15 -11.81
N ASP A 125 -4.42 -11.13 -11.78
CA ASP A 125 -3.65 -10.70 -12.97
C ASP A 125 -2.61 -11.73 -13.42
N ARG A 126 -2.35 -12.75 -12.60
CA ARG A 126 -1.36 -13.80 -12.85
C ARG A 126 -2.00 -15.16 -13.15
N ALA A 127 -3.32 -15.29 -13.03
CA ALA A 127 -4.10 -16.47 -13.41
C ALA A 127 -4.37 -16.52 -14.92
#